data_AF-A0A948PAP9-F1
#
_entry.id   AF-A0A948PAP9-F1
#
_cell.length_a   1.000
_cell.length_b   1.000
_cell.length_c   1.000
_cell.angle_alpha   90.00
_cell.angle_beta   90.00
_cell.angle_gamma   90.00
#
_symmetry.space_group_name_H-M   'P 1'
#
loop_
_entity.id
_entity.type
_entity.pdbx_description
1 polymer ?
#
loop_
_entity_poly.entity_id
_entity_poly.type
_entity_poly.pdbx_seq_one_letter_code
_entity_poly.pdbx_strand_id
1 'polypeptide(L)'
;MTKLLLPFAALAVLTLAACDNAPTNEPAATVQTEPNGTTTVQIEVPDALAPAVEAAANPQRTFDDLRNQAGAMTDQAKRDAVVNARRAAEAAARALGQTEAEITQAGDVAERSAQDALGLR
;
A
#
# COMPACT_ATOMS: atom_id res chain seq x y z
N MET A 1 -40.68 38.66 -9.79
CA MET A 1 -40.52 37.63 -10.84
C MET A 1 -39.14 37.01 -10.69
N THR A 2 -39.10 35.79 -10.14
CA THR A 2 -37.91 35.02 -9.82
C THR A 2 -37.32 34.47 -11.12
N LYS A 3 -36.13 34.92 -11.52
CA LYS A 3 -35.46 34.42 -12.73
C LYS A 3 -34.69 33.14 -12.40
N LEU A 4 -35.02 32.13 -13.19
CA LEU A 4 -34.69 30.72 -13.05
C LEU A 4 -33.19 30.42 -13.13
N LEU A 5 -32.87 29.40 -12.35
CA LEU A 5 -31.65 28.61 -12.34
C LEU A 5 -31.41 27.91 -13.71
N LEU A 6 -30.15 27.95 -14.15
CA LEU A 6 -29.33 26.97 -14.90
C LEU A 6 -30.02 25.85 -15.73
N PRO A 7 -29.40 25.49 -16.88
CA PRO A 7 -28.60 24.26 -16.84
C PRO A 7 -27.26 24.36 -17.60
N PHE A 8 -26.15 24.46 -16.85
CA PHE A 8 -24.84 23.98 -17.28
C PHE A 8 -24.83 22.45 -17.10
N ALA A 9 -25.31 21.72 -18.10
CA ALA A 9 -25.38 20.25 -18.04
C ALA A 9 -25.03 19.59 -19.38
N ALA A 10 -24.03 20.11 -20.09
CA ALA A 10 -23.70 19.58 -21.42
C ALA A 10 -22.20 19.56 -21.79
N LEU A 11 -21.29 19.45 -20.81
CA LEU A 11 -19.84 19.38 -21.07
C LEU A 11 -19.13 18.33 -20.18
N ALA A 12 -19.61 17.08 -20.17
CA ALA A 12 -18.93 16.00 -19.47
C ALA A 12 -18.94 14.67 -20.24
N VAL A 13 -18.64 14.70 -21.54
CA VAL A 13 -18.47 13.47 -22.34
C VAL A 13 -17.16 13.54 -23.12
N LEU A 14 -16.01 13.49 -22.43
CA LEU A 14 -14.70 13.53 -23.12
C LEU A 14 -13.53 12.81 -22.40
N THR A 15 -13.77 11.85 -21.50
CA THR A 15 -12.66 11.06 -20.90
C THR A 15 -13.01 9.58 -20.62
N LEU A 16 -13.59 8.86 -21.58
CA LEU A 16 -13.86 7.42 -21.47
C LEU A 16 -13.16 6.55 -22.55
N ALA A 17 -11.95 6.94 -22.97
CA ALA A 17 -11.16 6.17 -23.94
C ALA A 17 -9.80 5.67 -23.39
N ALA A 18 -9.57 5.76 -22.08
CA ALA A 18 -8.35 5.28 -21.42
C ALA A 18 -8.61 4.25 -20.30
N CYS A 19 -9.78 3.60 -20.31
CA CYS A 19 -10.08 2.42 -19.49
C CYS A 19 -10.62 1.28 -20.37
N ASP A 20 -10.06 1.07 -21.57
CA ASP A 20 -10.42 -0.08 -22.44
C ASP A 20 -9.46 -1.27 -22.26
N ASN A 21 -9.14 -1.57 -21.00
CA ASN A 21 -8.53 -2.84 -20.60
C ASN A 21 -9.01 -3.14 -19.18
N ALA A 22 -10.31 -3.39 -19.04
CA ALA A 22 -10.79 -4.14 -17.90
C ALA A 22 -10.29 -5.58 -18.09
N PRO A 23 -9.48 -6.14 -17.18
CA PRO A 23 -9.15 -7.55 -17.24
C PRO A 23 -10.46 -8.34 -17.21
N THR A 24 -10.66 -9.23 -18.19
CA THR A 24 -11.85 -10.07 -18.38
C THR A 24 -12.01 -11.14 -17.29
N ASN A 25 -11.34 -10.98 -16.14
CA ASN A 25 -11.44 -11.86 -14.99
C ASN A 25 -12.29 -11.17 -13.93
N GLU A 26 -13.60 -11.07 -14.17
CA GLU A 26 -14.52 -10.86 -13.05
C GLU A 26 -14.37 -12.07 -12.11
N PRO A 27 -14.22 -11.87 -10.79
CA PRO A 27 -14.19 -13.00 -9.87
C PRO A 27 -15.53 -13.74 -9.99
N ALA A 28 -15.47 -15.00 -10.43
CA ALA A 28 -16.66 -15.84 -10.54
C ALA A 28 -17.20 -16.07 -9.12
N ALA A 29 -18.33 -15.43 -8.81
CA ALA A 29 -19.05 -15.66 -7.58
C ALA A 29 -20.27 -16.54 -7.87
N THR A 30 -20.30 -17.75 -7.31
CA THR A 30 -21.47 -18.62 -7.41
C THR A 30 -22.23 -18.61 -6.08
N VAL A 31 -23.54 -18.41 -6.17
CA VAL A 31 -24.43 -18.40 -5.00
C VAL A 31 -25.23 -19.70 -5.02
N GLN A 32 -25.10 -20.49 -3.97
CA GLN A 32 -25.88 -21.71 -3.78
C GLN A 32 -26.78 -21.54 -2.56
N THR A 33 -28.08 -21.69 -2.77
CA THR A 33 -29.07 -21.71 -1.68
C THR A 33 -29.47 -23.15 -1.42
N GLU A 34 -29.18 -23.63 -0.22
CA GLU A 34 -29.55 -24.97 0.23
C GLU A 34 -31.03 -25.03 0.63
N PRO A 35 -31.67 -26.22 0.58
CA PRO A 35 -33.09 -26.40 0.96
C PRO A 35 -33.41 -26.05 2.42
N ASN A 36 -32.38 -25.95 3.27
CA ASN A 36 -32.47 -25.53 4.68
C ASN A 36 -32.54 -24.00 4.85
N GLY A 37 -32.51 -23.22 3.75
CA GLY A 37 -32.52 -21.76 3.77
C GLY A 37 -31.13 -21.11 3.91
N THR A 38 -30.06 -21.90 4.02
CA THR A 38 -28.68 -21.40 4.08
C THR A 38 -28.24 -20.98 2.68
N THR A 39 -27.66 -19.79 2.56
CA THR A 39 -27.07 -19.33 1.30
C THR A 39 -25.56 -19.22 1.46
N THR A 40 -24.82 -19.90 0.59
CA THR A 40 -23.36 -19.87 0.54
C THR A 40 -22.92 -19.19 -0.75
N VAL A 41 -22.01 -18.22 -0.61
CA VAL A 41 -21.39 -17.52 -1.75
C VAL A 41 -19.96 -18.03 -1.87
N GLN A 42 -19.64 -18.69 -2.98
CA GLN A 42 -18.28 -19.10 -3.31
C GLN A 42 -17.69 -18.06 -4.25
N ILE A 43 -16.61 -17.40 -3.81
CA ILE A 43 -15.89 -16.39 -4.58
C ILE A 43 -14.56 -17.01 -4.99
N GLU A 44 -14.31 -17.12 -6.29
CA GLU A 44 -13.03 -17.59 -6.80
C GLU A 44 -12.00 -16.45 -6.65
N VAL A 45 -11.02 -16.66 -5.78
CA VAL A 45 -9.96 -15.68 -5.51
C VAL A 45 -8.82 -15.91 -6.52
N PRO A 46 -8.43 -14.89 -7.32
CA PRO A 46 -7.27 -14.99 -8.19
C PRO A 46 -5.98 -15.30 -7.42
N ASP A 47 -5.08 -16.11 -8.00
CA ASP A 47 -3.80 -16.51 -7.38
C ASP A 47 -2.94 -15.34 -6.91
N ALA A 48 -3.01 -14.19 -7.58
CA ALA A 48 -2.30 -12.97 -7.18
C ALA A 48 -2.71 -12.43 -5.79
N LEU A 49 -3.89 -12.81 -5.30
CA LEU A 49 -4.41 -12.45 -3.98
C LEU A 49 -4.19 -13.54 -2.93
N ALA A 50 -3.60 -14.68 -3.30
CA ALA A 50 -3.31 -15.77 -2.36
C ALA A 50 -2.49 -15.30 -1.14
N PRO A 51 -1.45 -14.45 -1.25
CA PRO A 51 -0.72 -13.97 -0.08
C PRO A 51 -1.58 -13.12 0.85
N ALA A 52 -2.53 -12.35 0.31
CA ALA A 52 -3.42 -11.50 1.08
C ALA A 52 -4.51 -12.33 1.80
N VAL A 53 -5.00 -13.40 1.15
CA VAL A 53 -5.96 -14.34 1.76
C VAL A 53 -5.29 -15.17 2.85
N GLU A 54 -4.07 -15.65 2.61
CA GLU A 54 -3.25 -16.36 3.62
C GLU A 54 -3.01 -15.46 4.84
N ALA A 55 -2.64 -14.20 4.61
CA ALA A 55 -2.43 -13.22 5.68
C ALA A 55 -3.72 -12.91 6.47
N ALA A 56 -4.86 -12.83 5.78
CA ALA A 56 -6.16 -12.63 6.42
C ALA A 56 -6.60 -13.86 7.23
N ALA A 57 -6.30 -15.07 6.76
CA ALA A 57 -6.62 -16.32 7.44
C ALA A 57 -5.74 -16.54 8.68
N ASN A 58 -4.48 -16.10 8.64
CA ASN A 58 -3.49 -16.30 9.71
C ASN A 58 -2.70 -15.02 10.02
N PRO A 59 -3.34 -13.98 10.61
CA PRO A 59 -2.69 -12.70 10.87
C PRO A 59 -1.53 -12.82 11.84
N GLN A 60 -1.67 -13.64 12.89
CA GLN A 60 -0.62 -13.82 13.90
C GLN A 60 0.68 -14.36 13.30
N ARG A 61 0.55 -15.40 12.46
CA ARG A 61 1.67 -16.01 11.74
C ARG A 61 2.35 -15.00 10.81
N THR A 62 1.57 -14.17 10.14
CA THR A 62 2.10 -13.10 9.27
C THR A 62 2.94 -12.10 10.06
N PHE A 63 2.49 -11.68 11.24
CA PHE A 63 3.28 -10.79 12.10
C PHE A 63 4.57 -11.46 12.62
N ASP A 64 4.50 -12.75 12.96
CA ASP A 64 5.67 -13.51 13.39
C ASP A 64 6.68 -13.70 12.26
N ASP A 65 6.22 -13.98 11.03
CA ASP A 65 7.07 -14.11 9.86
C ASP A 65 7.76 -12.78 9.51
N LEU A 66 7.04 -11.65 9.59
CA LEU A 66 7.62 -10.31 9.41
C LEU A 66 8.69 -10.02 10.47
N ARG A 67 8.42 -10.36 11.74
CA ARG A 67 9.41 -10.22 12.82
C ARG A 67 10.62 -11.11 12.61
N ASN A 68 10.42 -12.36 12.19
CA ASN A 68 11.48 -13.30 11.91
C ASN A 68 12.34 -12.83 10.74
N GLN A 69 11.73 -12.28 9.69
CA GLN A 69 12.43 -11.75 8.53
C GLN A 69 13.26 -10.51 8.90
N ALA A 70 12.72 -9.62 9.74
CA ALA A 70 13.47 -8.50 10.31
C ALA A 70 14.61 -8.97 11.24
N GLY A 71 14.38 -10.01 12.04
CA GLY A 71 15.38 -10.64 12.92
C GLY A 71 16.48 -11.36 12.15
N ALA A 72 16.17 -11.94 11.00
CA ALA A 72 17.08 -12.65 10.12
C ALA A 72 17.96 -11.72 9.26
N MET A 73 17.69 -10.41 9.25
CA MET A 73 18.59 -9.45 8.61
C MET A 73 19.97 -9.53 9.27
N THR A 74 21.00 -9.68 8.44
CA THR A 74 22.38 -9.61 8.93
C THR A 74 22.68 -8.21 9.47
N ASP A 75 23.62 -8.10 10.41
CA ASP A 75 24.03 -6.79 10.95
C ASP A 75 24.49 -5.84 9.84
N GLN A 76 25.10 -6.39 8.79
CA GLN A 76 25.49 -5.62 7.62
C GLN A 76 24.27 -5.09 6.86
N ALA A 77 23.28 -5.94 6.59
CA ALA A 77 22.05 -5.51 5.92
C ALA A 77 21.28 -4.45 6.73
N LYS A 78 21.29 -4.56 8.07
CA LYS A 78 20.67 -3.54 8.93
C LYS A 78 21.41 -2.20 8.86
N ARG A 79 22.75 -2.21 8.89
CA ARG A 79 23.56 -0.99 8.74
C ARG A 79 23.36 -0.34 7.36
N ASP A 80 23.35 -1.14 6.31
CA ASP A 80 23.11 -0.66 4.95
C ASP A 80 21.72 -0.02 4.82
N ALA A 81 20.70 -0.62 5.45
CA ALA A 81 19.35 -0.06 5.49
C ALA A 81 19.30 1.32 6.19
N VAL A 82 20.01 1.49 7.32
CA VAL A 82 20.13 2.78 8.01
C VAL A 82 20.77 3.84 7.12
N VAL A 83 21.88 3.51 6.45
CA VAL A 83 22.57 4.43 5.52
C VAL A 83 21.66 4.83 4.36
N ASN A 84 20.92 3.87 3.81
CA ASN A 84 19.98 4.13 2.72
C ASN A 84 18.81 5.02 3.17
N ALA A 85 18.28 4.80 4.37
CA ALA A 85 17.22 5.64 4.94
C ALA A 85 17.67 7.10 5.09
N ARG A 86 18.87 7.33 5.66
CA ARG A 86 19.48 8.65 5.75
C ARG A 86 19.60 9.31 4.38
N ARG A 87 20.21 8.62 3.41
CA ARG A 87 20.42 9.16 2.05
C ARG A 87 19.10 9.49 1.36
N ALA A 88 18.09 8.65 1.51
CA ALA A 88 16.77 8.88 0.92
C ALA A 88 16.11 10.13 1.52
N ALA A 89 16.19 10.32 2.84
CA ALA A 89 15.65 11.49 3.51
C ALA A 89 16.39 12.77 3.10
N GLU A 90 17.73 12.75 3.03
CA GLU A 90 18.51 13.89 2.56
C GLU A 90 18.20 14.23 1.10
N ALA A 91 18.04 13.21 0.23
CA ALA A 91 17.69 13.42 -1.17
C ALA A 91 16.28 14.02 -1.32
N ALA A 92 15.32 13.56 -0.52
CA ALA A 92 13.97 14.13 -0.48
C ALA A 92 14.00 15.59 0.02
N ALA A 93 14.74 15.89 1.08
CA ALA A 93 14.91 17.24 1.60
C ALA A 93 15.56 18.19 0.56
N ARG A 94 16.60 17.72 -0.16
CA ARG A 94 17.20 18.45 -1.28
C ARG A 94 16.20 18.73 -2.39
N ALA A 95 15.39 17.74 -2.76
CA ALA A 95 14.36 17.89 -3.79
C ALA A 95 13.26 18.90 -3.38
N LEU A 96 13.02 19.06 -2.09
CA LEU A 96 12.11 20.06 -1.52
C LEU A 96 12.75 21.46 -1.38
N GLY A 97 14.02 21.63 -1.75
CA GLY A 97 14.72 22.91 -1.66
C GLY A 97 15.03 23.34 -0.23
N GLN A 98 15.12 22.39 0.70
CA GLN A 98 15.49 22.67 2.08
C GLN A 98 16.95 23.14 2.20
N THR A 99 17.26 23.83 3.28
CA THR A 99 18.62 24.27 3.59
C THR A 99 19.51 23.08 3.95
N GLU A 100 20.84 23.23 3.84
CA GLU A 100 21.79 22.17 4.21
C GLU A 100 21.64 21.69 5.67
N ALA A 101 21.29 22.61 6.57
CA ALA A 101 21.01 22.29 7.97
C ALA A 101 19.76 21.39 8.10
N GLU A 102 18.69 21.71 7.39
CA GLU A 102 17.44 20.94 7.39
C GLU A 102 17.60 19.59 6.68
N ILE A 103 18.38 19.53 5.59
CA ILE A 103 18.74 18.29 4.89
C ILE A 103 19.47 17.35 5.84
N THR A 104 20.46 17.86 6.56
CA THR A 104 21.22 17.09 7.55
C THR A 104 20.30 16.60 8.67
N GLN A 105 19.44 17.49 9.19
CA GLN A 105 18.47 17.15 10.22
C GLN A 105 17.50 16.05 9.77
N ALA A 106 17.00 16.11 8.52
CA ALA A 106 16.14 15.08 7.95
C ALA A 106 16.86 13.72 7.85
N GLY A 107 18.13 13.75 7.43
CA GLY A 107 19.00 12.57 7.42
C GLY A 107 19.17 11.96 8.82
N ASP A 108 19.50 12.77 9.82
CA ASP A 108 19.75 12.31 11.20
C ASP A 108 18.48 11.74 11.86
N VAL A 109 17.31 12.34 11.58
CA VAL A 109 16.02 11.83 12.05
C VAL A 109 15.69 10.47 11.41
N ALA A 110 15.92 10.33 10.10
CA ALA A 110 15.70 9.07 9.39
C ALA A 110 16.67 7.99 9.85
N GLU A 111 17.94 8.33 10.06
CA GLU A 111 18.97 7.43 10.59
C GLU A 111 18.55 6.87 11.95
N ARG A 112 18.19 7.75 12.90
CA ARG A 112 17.76 7.35 14.25
C ARG A 112 16.50 6.49 14.22
N SER A 113 15.52 6.87 13.40
CA SER A 113 14.27 6.12 13.26
C SER A 113 14.51 4.72 12.70
N ALA A 114 15.41 4.60 11.70
CA ALA A 114 15.79 3.31 11.13
C ALA A 114 16.58 2.44 12.12
N GLN A 115 17.47 3.05 12.90
CA GLN A 115 18.22 2.39 13.98
C GLN A 115 17.25 1.81 15.03
N ASP A 116 16.31 2.61 15.52
CA ASP A 116 15.30 2.16 16.49
C ASP A 116 14.41 1.04 15.93
N ALA A 117 13.96 1.16 14.68
CA ALA A 117 13.13 0.14 14.03
C ALA A 117 13.85 -1.20 13.83
N LEU A 118 15.17 -1.16 13.59
CA LEU A 118 16.00 -2.34 13.36
C LEU A 118 16.66 -2.89 14.65
N GLY A 119 16.44 -2.22 15.78
CA GLY A 119 17.03 -2.59 17.07
C GLY A 119 18.55 -2.38 17.12
N LEU A 120 19.08 -1.49 16.30
CA LEU A 120 20.48 -1.07 16.32
C LEU A 120 20.59 0.11 17.29
N ARG A 121 21.13 -0.11 18.49
CA ARG A 121 21.38 0.94 19.49
C ARG A 121 22.83 0.92 19.91
#